data_AF-A0A9E5J7Q5-F1
#
_entry.id   AF-A0A9E5J7Q5-F1
#
_cell.length_a   1.000
_cell.length_b   1.000
_cell.length_c   1.000
_cell.angle_alpha   90.00
_cell.angle_beta   90.00
_cell.angle_gamma   90.00
#
_symmetry.space_group_name_H-M   'P 1'
#
loop_
_entity.id
_entity.type
_entity.pdbx_description
1 polymer ?
#
loop_
_entity_poly.entity_id
_entity_poly.type
_entity_poly.pdbx_seq_one_letter_code
_entity_poly.pdbx_strand_id
1 'polypeptide(L)'
;SMGGLPFQSSALATPTEAGAMGVVGALILAAMHKRLTKDLLWEAMHGTMRLTAMVVFILIGSRVFSQVFQGVDGSKWVEHLLTGLPGGQVGFLIVVNVFVFFLAFFLDFFEIAFIIVPMLAPVAQKLGIDLVWFGVLLCVNLQTSFMHPPFGFALFYLRGIADTLFKDKRIPEAIKSNDIYLGSIPWVIMQILLVFIVIFFPQSVTAFLDKEEAVDLDKVVIEMPKDEDAEKAAVQAAEDLLKTPQQTQQSAEDEQKKIDDLFKK
;
A
#
# COMPACT_ATOMS: atom_id res chain seq x y z
N SER A 1 -4.62 -6.57 -2.90
CA SER A 1 -4.88 -7.45 -1.74
C SER A 1 -3.63 -7.45 -0.87
N MET A 2 -3.60 -6.68 0.24
CA MET A 2 -2.44 -6.70 1.16
C MET A 2 -2.62 -7.90 2.09
N GLY A 3 -1.75 -8.91 1.94
CA GLY A 3 -1.82 -10.21 2.60
C GLY A 3 -2.02 -10.11 4.12
N GLY A 4 -2.76 -11.00 4.75
CA GLY A 4 -3.07 -12.37 4.34
C GLY A 4 -2.88 -13.27 5.55
N LEU A 5 -3.60 -12.98 6.63
CA LEU A 5 -3.81 -13.97 7.69
C LEU A 5 -4.90 -14.92 7.19
N PRO A 6 -4.76 -16.25 7.37
CA PRO A 6 -5.67 -17.25 6.78
C PRO A 6 -7.14 -17.13 7.23
N PHE A 7 -7.45 -16.24 8.18
CA PHE A 7 -8.79 -16.02 8.72
C PHE A 7 -9.31 -14.59 8.58
N GLN A 8 -8.61 -13.69 7.88
CA GLN A 8 -9.02 -12.29 7.79
C GLN A 8 -8.98 -11.75 6.36
N SER A 9 -10.16 -11.67 5.76
CA SER A 9 -10.42 -11.20 4.39
C SER A 9 -10.72 -9.69 4.30
N SER A 10 -10.74 -8.98 5.44
CA SER A 10 -11.01 -7.53 5.49
C SER A 10 -9.92 -6.80 6.26
N ALA A 11 -9.33 -5.78 5.64
CA ALA A 11 -8.47 -4.82 6.32
C ALA A 11 -9.33 -4.02 7.32
N LEU A 12 -9.28 -4.42 8.60
CA LEU A 12 -10.13 -3.88 9.67
C LEU A 12 -9.80 -2.42 10.03
N ALA A 13 -8.58 -1.97 9.74
CA ALA A 13 -8.15 -0.59 9.92
C ALA A 13 -7.05 -0.28 8.90
N THR A 14 -7.14 0.89 8.26
CA THR A 14 -6.04 1.47 7.48
C THR A 14 -4.86 1.79 8.41
N PRO A 15 -3.62 1.90 7.90
CA PRO A 15 -2.45 2.23 8.72
C PRO A 15 -2.63 3.52 9.55
N THR A 16 -3.37 4.49 9.00
CA THR A 16 -3.76 5.74 9.66
C THR A 16 -4.74 5.51 10.82
N GLU A 17 -5.71 4.62 10.66
CA GLU A 17 -6.68 4.27 11.70
C GLU A 17 -6.02 3.46 12.83
N ALA A 18 -5.11 2.53 12.49
CA ALA A 18 -4.32 1.80 13.46
C ALA A 18 -3.43 2.73 14.31
N GLY A 19 -2.80 3.73 13.67
CA GLY A 19 -2.03 4.77 14.36
C GLY A 19 -2.89 5.62 15.31
N ALA A 20 -4.08 6.04 14.87
CA ALA A 20 -5.01 6.83 15.68
C ALA A 20 -5.46 6.05 16.94
N MET A 21 -5.76 4.75 16.80
CA MET A 21 -6.12 3.89 17.92
C MET A 21 -4.98 3.73 18.94
N GLY A 22 -3.72 3.73 18.49
CA GLY A 22 -2.55 3.74 19.36
C GLY A 22 -2.46 5.01 20.22
N VAL A 23 -2.73 6.19 19.64
CA VAL A 23 -2.75 7.47 20.36
C VAL A 23 -3.87 7.50 21.41
N VAL A 24 -5.07 7.02 21.04
CA VAL A 24 -6.20 6.92 21.99
C VAL A 24 -5.84 5.99 23.16
N GLY A 25 -5.22 4.84 22.89
CA GLY A 25 -4.74 3.92 23.92
C GLY A 25 -3.68 4.57 24.84
N ALA A 26 -2.72 5.31 24.27
CA ALA A 26 -1.70 6.03 25.04
C ALA A 26 -2.31 7.11 25.94
N LEU A 27 -3.32 7.86 25.46
CA LEU A 27 -4.04 8.85 26.25
C LEU A 27 -4.81 8.22 27.41
N ILE A 28 -5.47 7.09 27.19
CA ILE A 28 -6.18 6.34 28.24
C ILE A 28 -5.19 5.87 29.31
N LEU A 29 -4.05 5.30 28.93
CA LEU A 29 -3.01 4.88 29.87
C LEU A 29 -2.43 6.06 30.65
N ALA A 30 -2.14 7.18 29.98
CA ALA A 30 -1.66 8.39 30.63
C ALA A 30 -2.67 8.96 31.64
N ALA A 31 -3.97 8.89 31.33
CA ALA A 31 -5.04 9.27 32.23
C ALA A 31 -5.14 8.33 33.44
N MET A 32 -5.07 7.01 33.23
CA MET A 32 -5.07 6.00 34.30
C MET A 32 -3.89 6.19 35.27
N HIS A 33 -2.71 6.53 34.75
CA HIS A 33 -1.52 6.81 35.56
C HIS A 33 -1.53 8.21 36.20
N LYS A 34 -2.58 9.03 35.99
CA LYS A 34 -2.68 10.42 36.47
C LYS A 34 -1.51 11.31 36.05
N ARG A 35 -0.86 10.99 34.92
CA ARG A 35 0.27 11.74 34.35
C ARG A 35 -0.12 12.61 33.17
N LEU A 36 -1.41 12.60 32.79
CA LEU A 36 -1.93 13.44 31.72
C LEU A 36 -2.01 14.91 32.17
N THR A 37 -0.97 15.67 31.88
CA THR A 37 -0.92 17.13 32.11
C THR A 37 -1.03 17.87 30.78
N LYS A 38 -1.51 19.13 30.84
CA LYS A 38 -1.55 20.00 29.64
C LYS A 38 -0.16 20.25 29.07
N ASP A 39 0.84 20.36 29.93
CA ASP A 39 2.24 20.58 29.54
C ASP A 39 2.80 19.37 28.76
N LEU A 40 2.54 18.15 29.23
CA LEU A 40 2.94 16.93 28.52
C LEU A 40 2.28 16.84 27.14
N LEU A 41 0.98 17.19 27.06
CA LEU A 41 0.27 17.19 25.78
C LEU A 41 0.84 18.24 24.82
N TRP A 42 1.14 19.45 25.32
CA TRP A 42 1.73 20.52 24.52
C TRP A 42 3.14 20.16 24.03
N GLU A 43 3.96 19.55 24.88
CA GLU A 43 5.30 19.08 24.53
C GLU A 43 5.24 17.98 23.46
N ALA A 44 4.36 16.99 23.62
CA ALA A 44 4.15 15.93 22.64
C ALA A 44 3.66 16.47 21.29
N MET A 45 2.72 17.43 21.29
CA MET A 45 2.23 18.09 20.08
C MET A 45 3.33 18.91 19.40
N HIS A 46 4.16 19.65 20.15
CA HIS A 46 5.27 20.40 19.56
C HIS A 46 6.35 19.50 18.96
N GLY A 47 6.68 18.38 19.61
CA GLY A 47 7.59 17.38 19.05
C GLY A 47 7.05 16.79 17.75
N THR A 48 5.77 16.41 17.74
CA THR A 48 5.09 15.87 16.56
C THR A 48 5.02 16.91 15.44
N MET A 49 4.62 18.15 15.74
CA MET A 49 4.55 19.25 14.77
C MET A 49 5.91 19.50 14.13
N ARG A 50 7.01 19.52 14.89
CA ARG A 50 8.35 19.80 14.36
C ARG A 50 8.78 18.75 13.35
N LEU A 51 8.59 17.47 13.68
CA LEU A 51 8.92 16.35 12.77
C LEU A 51 8.04 16.40 11.53
N THR A 52 6.72 16.55 11.69
CA THR A 52 5.79 16.64 10.56
C THR A 52 6.07 17.86 9.67
N ALA A 53 6.40 19.02 10.26
CA ALA A 53 6.72 20.22 9.49
C ALA A 53 8.00 20.06 8.67
N MET A 54 9.04 19.41 9.22
CA MET A 54 10.24 19.06 8.47
C MET A 54 9.89 18.17 7.28
N VAL A 55 9.14 17.08 7.49
CA VAL A 55 8.74 16.16 6.42
C VAL A 55 7.88 16.87 5.37
N VAL A 56 6.88 17.66 5.79
CA VAL A 56 6.01 18.40 4.85
C VAL A 56 6.81 19.40 4.02
N PHE A 57 7.82 20.07 4.59
CA PHE A 57 8.66 20.99 3.84
C PHE A 57 9.48 20.27 2.77
N ILE A 58 10.02 19.09 3.09
CA ILE A 58 10.73 18.27 2.11
C ILE A 58 9.76 17.74 1.04
N LEU A 59 8.53 17.34 1.41
CA LEU A 59 7.48 16.95 0.47
C LEU A 59 7.06 18.07 -0.49
N ILE A 60 7.03 19.32 -0.03
CA ILE A 60 6.75 20.48 -0.90
C ILE A 60 7.89 20.64 -1.91
N GLY A 61 9.14 20.59 -1.45
CA GLY A 61 10.31 20.65 -2.33
C GLY A 61 10.35 19.51 -3.36
N SER A 62 10.05 18.28 -2.93
CA SER A 62 10.00 17.12 -3.80
C SER A 62 8.88 17.22 -4.84
N ARG A 63 7.71 17.75 -4.49
CA ARG A 63 6.61 17.97 -5.44
C ARG A 63 6.98 18.99 -6.52
N VAL A 64 7.60 20.11 -6.14
CA VAL A 64 8.08 21.11 -7.11
C VAL A 64 9.15 20.50 -8.01
N PHE A 65 10.11 19.76 -7.44
CA PHE A 65 11.12 19.05 -8.22
C PHE A 65 10.51 18.04 -9.19
N SER A 66 9.66 17.13 -8.72
CA SER A 66 9.00 16.12 -9.55
C SER A 66 8.20 16.76 -10.68
N GLN A 67 7.50 17.86 -10.42
CA GLN A 67 6.69 18.53 -11.42
C GLN A 67 7.55 19.23 -12.48
N VAL A 68 8.62 19.91 -12.09
CA VAL A 68 9.58 20.51 -13.04
C VAL A 68 10.31 19.42 -13.82
N PHE A 69 10.75 18.36 -13.16
CA PHE A 69 11.44 17.23 -13.78
C PHE A 69 10.56 16.52 -14.83
N GLN A 70 9.28 16.30 -14.53
CA GLN A 70 8.32 15.79 -15.51
C GLN A 70 8.07 16.81 -16.64
N GLY A 71 8.01 18.10 -16.32
CA GLY A 71 7.85 19.18 -17.30
C GLY A 71 8.99 19.30 -18.31
N VAL A 72 10.22 18.90 -17.94
CA VAL A 72 11.39 18.87 -18.84
C VAL A 72 11.64 17.50 -19.48
N ASP A 73 10.63 16.62 -19.48
CA ASP A 73 10.75 15.25 -20.00
C ASP A 73 11.87 14.41 -19.33
N GLY A 74 12.16 14.69 -18.05
CA GLY A 74 13.21 14.02 -17.29
C GLY A 74 13.05 12.49 -17.26
N SER A 75 11.81 12.00 -17.23
CA SER A 75 11.52 10.55 -17.31
C SER A 75 12.01 9.92 -18.62
N LYS A 76 11.89 10.62 -19.76
CA LYS A 76 12.40 10.14 -21.06
C LYS A 76 13.92 10.20 -21.13
N TRP A 77 14.54 11.19 -20.49
CA TRP A 77 15.99 11.31 -20.39
C TRP A 77 16.57 10.15 -19.58
N VAL A 78 15.99 9.84 -18.42
CA VAL A 78 16.38 8.67 -17.61
C VAL A 78 16.11 7.37 -18.35
N GLU A 79 14.98 7.26 -19.06
CA GLU A 79 14.68 6.11 -19.91
C GLU A 79 15.79 5.86 -20.94
N HIS A 80 16.24 6.88 -21.68
CA HIS A 80 17.33 6.74 -22.65
C HIS A 80 18.66 6.37 -21.98
N LEU A 81 18.95 6.97 -20.81
CA LEU A 81 20.16 6.68 -20.06
C LEU A 81 20.20 5.21 -19.60
N LEU A 82 19.05 4.68 -19.17
CA LEU A 82 18.95 3.34 -18.61
C LEU A 82 18.73 2.25 -19.66
N THR A 83 18.07 2.55 -20.78
CA THR A 83 17.94 1.63 -21.93
C THR A 83 19.23 1.50 -22.74
N GLY A 84 20.12 2.50 -22.65
CA GLY A 84 21.47 2.44 -23.24
C GLY A 84 22.47 1.58 -22.45
N LEU A 85 22.11 1.09 -21.26
CA LEU A 85 22.99 0.25 -20.44
C LEU A 85 22.95 -1.22 -20.90
N PRO A 86 24.11 -1.85 -21.16
CA PRO A 86 24.18 -3.27 -21.43
C PRO A 86 23.85 -4.07 -20.17
N GLY A 87 22.86 -4.97 -20.22
CA GLY A 87 22.55 -5.85 -19.08
C GLY A 87 21.10 -6.33 -18.96
N GLY A 88 20.19 -5.90 -19.83
CA GLY A 88 18.79 -6.33 -19.80
C GLY A 88 18.11 -6.05 -18.45
N GLN A 89 17.17 -6.91 -18.05
CA GLN A 89 16.40 -6.77 -16.80
C GLN A 89 17.28 -6.78 -15.54
N VAL A 90 18.29 -7.65 -15.48
CA VAL A 90 19.15 -7.79 -14.28
C VAL A 90 20.13 -6.63 -14.14
N GLY A 91 20.74 -6.18 -15.25
CA GLY A 91 21.65 -5.03 -15.24
C GLY A 91 20.94 -3.74 -14.81
N PHE A 92 19.72 -3.52 -15.30
CA PHE A 92 18.87 -2.41 -14.85
C PHE A 92 18.63 -2.46 -13.33
N LEU A 93 18.26 -3.62 -12.79
CA LEU A 93 18.00 -3.77 -11.35
C LEU A 93 19.23 -3.48 -10.50
N ILE A 94 20.40 -3.97 -10.90
CA ILE A 94 21.65 -3.70 -10.17
C ILE A 94 21.96 -2.21 -10.17
N VAL A 95 21.91 -1.56 -11.34
CA VAL A 95 22.21 -0.13 -11.46
C VAL A 95 21.23 0.71 -10.65
N VAL A 96 19.93 0.41 -10.73
CA VAL A 96 18.91 1.10 -9.94
C VAL A 96 19.13 0.88 -8.44
N ASN A 97 19.49 -0.33 -8.01
CA ASN A 97 19.75 -0.60 -6.60
C ASN A 97 20.92 0.19 -6.06
N VAL A 98 22.01 0.24 -6.82
CA VAL A 98 23.20 1.00 -6.44
C VAL A 98 22.88 2.50 -6.46
N PHE A 99 22.18 2.97 -7.49
CA PHE A 99 21.77 4.37 -7.61
C PHE A 99 20.88 4.80 -6.44
N VAL A 100 19.82 4.04 -6.13
CA VAL A 100 18.91 4.31 -5.02
C VAL A 100 19.62 4.19 -3.67
N PHE A 101 20.53 3.23 -3.50
CA PHE A 101 21.32 3.08 -2.27
C PHE A 101 22.15 4.34 -1.96
N PHE A 102 22.83 4.91 -2.96
CA PHE A 102 23.56 6.17 -2.78
C PHE A 102 22.63 7.37 -2.59
N LEU A 103 21.51 7.42 -3.31
CA LEU A 103 20.53 8.51 -3.17
C LEU A 103 19.86 8.51 -1.80
N ALA A 104 19.62 7.33 -1.23
CA ALA A 104 19.02 7.11 0.09
C ALA A 104 19.89 7.59 1.25
N PHE A 105 21.14 7.98 0.99
CA PHE A 105 21.92 8.72 1.99
C PHE A 105 21.42 10.16 2.12
N PHE A 106 21.03 10.82 1.03
CA PHE A 106 20.67 12.24 1.07
C PHE A 106 19.16 12.50 1.09
N LEU A 107 18.38 11.54 0.61
CA LEU A 107 16.93 11.65 0.50
C LEU A 107 16.26 10.66 1.45
N ASP A 108 15.21 11.13 2.14
CA ASP A 108 14.38 10.29 3.00
C ASP A 108 13.41 9.43 2.15
N PHE A 109 12.78 8.45 2.79
CA PHE A 109 11.98 7.42 2.15
C PHE A 109 10.83 8.01 1.34
N PHE A 110 10.16 9.03 1.88
CA PHE A 110 9.02 9.65 1.21
C PHE A 110 9.43 10.34 -0.08
N GLU A 111 10.61 10.96 -0.13
CA GLU A 111 11.15 11.67 -1.28
C GLU A 111 11.52 10.68 -2.39
N ILE A 112 12.18 9.57 -2.03
CA ILE A 112 12.48 8.50 -2.99
C ILE A 112 11.17 7.93 -3.55
N ALA A 113 10.18 7.69 -2.70
CA ALA A 113 8.88 7.18 -3.13
C ALA A 113 8.13 8.15 -4.07
N PHE A 114 8.22 9.47 -3.87
CA PHE A 114 7.48 10.45 -4.68
C PHE A 114 8.26 10.99 -5.90
N ILE A 115 9.59 10.91 -5.90
CA ILE A 115 10.43 11.39 -7.01
C ILE A 115 10.89 10.21 -7.87
N ILE A 116 11.54 9.23 -7.25
CA ILE A 116 12.31 8.21 -7.96
C ILE A 116 11.41 7.07 -8.43
N VAL A 117 10.42 6.64 -7.64
CA VAL A 117 9.53 5.55 -8.04
C VAL A 117 8.70 5.90 -9.29
N PRO A 118 8.04 7.08 -9.40
CA PRO A 118 7.29 7.44 -10.61
C PRO A 118 8.19 7.61 -11.84
N MET A 119 9.47 7.93 -11.62
CA MET A 119 10.47 8.06 -12.68
C MET A 119 10.95 6.69 -13.18
N LEU A 120 11.15 5.72 -12.28
CA LEU A 120 11.68 4.40 -12.63
C LEU A 120 10.60 3.38 -13.01
N ALA A 121 9.37 3.50 -12.49
CA ALA A 121 8.24 2.63 -12.80
C ALA A 121 7.96 2.47 -14.31
N PRO A 122 7.87 3.54 -15.13
CA PRO A 122 7.63 3.38 -16.57
C PRO A 122 8.80 2.70 -17.29
N VAL A 123 10.04 2.89 -16.82
CA VAL A 123 11.23 2.23 -17.38
C VAL A 123 11.23 0.74 -17.03
N ALA A 124 10.87 0.40 -15.80
CA ALA A 124 10.73 -0.99 -15.34
C ALA A 124 9.65 -1.74 -16.13
N GLN A 125 8.48 -1.12 -16.37
CA GLN A 125 7.40 -1.71 -17.17
C GLN A 125 7.83 -2.01 -18.61
N LYS A 126 8.54 -1.08 -19.26
CA LYS A 126 9.05 -1.27 -20.64
C LYS A 126 10.08 -2.40 -20.75
N LEU A 127 10.84 -2.63 -19.69
CA LEU A 127 11.79 -3.75 -19.60
C LEU A 127 11.12 -5.09 -19.23
N GLY A 128 9.79 -5.12 -19.06
CA GLY A 128 9.05 -6.33 -18.69
C GLY A 128 9.26 -6.74 -17.23
N ILE A 129 9.66 -5.80 -16.37
CA ILE A 129 9.88 -6.04 -14.94
C ILE A 129 8.55 -5.92 -14.20
N ASP A 130 8.23 -6.93 -13.41
CA ASP A 130 7.11 -6.88 -12.49
C ASP A 130 7.30 -5.73 -11.47
N LEU A 131 6.32 -4.82 -11.40
CA LEU A 131 6.37 -3.63 -10.55
C LEU A 131 6.38 -3.98 -9.06
N VAL A 132 5.76 -5.10 -8.68
CA VAL A 132 5.71 -5.53 -7.28
C VAL A 132 7.08 -6.05 -6.87
N TRP A 133 7.69 -6.88 -7.70
CA TRP A 133 9.07 -7.32 -7.50
C TRP A 133 10.03 -6.13 -7.43
N PHE A 134 9.93 -5.20 -8.39
CA PHE A 134 10.72 -3.96 -8.39
C PHE A 134 10.52 -3.13 -7.11
N GLY A 135 9.26 -2.95 -6.68
CA GLY A 135 8.92 -2.19 -5.48
C GLY A 135 9.46 -2.84 -4.20
N VAL A 136 9.30 -4.15 -4.04
CA VAL A 136 9.85 -4.89 -2.89
C VAL A 136 11.37 -4.74 -2.83
N LEU A 137 12.03 -4.87 -3.97
CA LEU A 137 13.48 -4.80 -4.08
C LEU A 137 13.98 -3.39 -3.73
N LEU A 138 13.28 -2.34 -4.15
CA LEU A 138 13.54 -0.95 -3.77
C LEU A 138 13.29 -0.72 -2.27
N CYS A 139 12.20 -1.26 -1.69
CA CYS A 139 11.90 -1.18 -0.26
C CYS A 139 12.98 -1.83 0.61
N VAL A 140 13.45 -3.03 0.23
CA VAL A 140 14.54 -3.73 0.92
C VAL A 140 15.84 -2.93 0.84
N ASN A 141 16.16 -2.37 -0.32
CA ASN A 141 17.35 -1.54 -0.52
C ASN A 141 17.32 -0.27 0.35
N LEU A 142 16.16 0.39 0.39
CA LEU A 142 15.94 1.59 1.19
C LEU A 142 16.05 1.30 2.69
N GLN A 143 15.48 0.18 3.16
CA GLN A 143 15.64 -0.28 4.54
C GLN A 143 17.11 -0.51 4.91
N THR A 144 17.90 -1.09 3.99
CA THR A 144 19.35 -1.31 4.19
C THR A 144 20.09 0.00 4.44
N SER A 145 19.71 1.04 3.68
CA SER A 145 20.35 2.36 3.75
C SER A 145 20.13 3.05 5.11
N PHE A 146 18.98 2.81 5.76
CA PHE A 146 18.68 3.30 7.11
C PHE A 146 19.46 2.62 8.25
N MET A 147 20.27 1.61 7.95
CA MET A 147 21.02 0.85 8.95
C MET A 147 22.53 1.01 8.87
N HIS A 148 23.03 1.87 7.96
CA HIS A 148 24.46 2.08 7.77
C HIS A 148 24.93 3.43 8.37
N PRO A 149 26.18 3.56 8.87
CA PRO A 149 26.68 4.71 9.64
C PRO A 149 26.59 6.14 9.06
N PRO A 150 26.43 6.43 7.74
CA PRO A 150 26.29 7.82 7.30
C PRO A 150 24.90 8.40 7.63
N PHE A 151 23.84 7.58 7.66
CA PHE A 151 22.44 8.05 7.87
C PHE A 151 21.59 7.10 8.72
N GLY A 152 22.22 6.15 9.42
CA GLY A 152 21.53 5.20 10.27
C GLY A 152 20.94 5.85 11.51
N PHE A 153 19.78 6.52 11.38
CA PHE A 153 19.07 7.17 12.48
C PHE A 153 18.86 6.20 13.65
N ALA A 154 18.62 4.92 13.36
CA ALA A 154 18.52 3.87 14.37
C ALA A 154 19.82 3.68 15.16
N LEU A 155 20.98 3.70 14.49
CA LEU A 155 22.29 3.57 15.13
C LEU A 155 22.64 4.82 15.96
N PHE A 156 22.33 6.01 15.45
CA PHE A 156 22.52 7.26 16.19
C PHE A 156 21.56 7.40 17.37
N TYR A 157 20.33 6.92 17.23
CA TYR A 157 19.35 6.86 18.32
C TYR A 157 19.80 5.90 19.42
N LEU A 158 20.28 4.70 19.05
CA LEU A 158 20.88 3.76 19.99
C LEU A 158 22.10 4.34 20.68
N ARG A 159 22.96 5.07 19.96
CA ARG A 159 24.09 5.79 20.57
C ARG A 159 23.63 6.85 21.55
N GLY A 160 22.58 7.62 21.22
CA GLY A 160 22.02 8.65 22.09
C GLY A 160 21.38 8.08 23.36
N ILE A 161 20.65 6.97 23.24
CA ILE A 161 20.10 6.23 24.38
C ILE A 161 21.22 5.62 25.21
N ALA A 162 22.19 4.97 24.59
CA ALA A 162 23.33 4.37 25.29
C ALA A 162 24.12 5.41 26.08
N ASP A 163 24.32 6.61 25.52
CA ASP A 163 24.97 7.72 26.22
C ASP A 163 24.13 8.22 27.41
N THR A 164 22.82 8.33 27.23
CA THR A 164 21.89 8.75 28.28
C THR A 164 21.85 7.73 29.42
N LEU A 165 21.74 6.43 29.12
CA LEU A 165 21.75 5.37 30.13
C LEU A 165 23.08 5.28 30.88
N PHE A 166 24.20 5.56 30.20
CA PHE A 166 25.51 5.64 30.85
C PHE A 166 25.58 6.83 31.82
N LYS A 167 25.10 8.01 31.41
CA LYS A 167 24.99 9.20 32.29
C LYS A 167 24.08 8.97 33.49
N ASP A 168 22.99 8.22 33.31
CA ASP A 168 22.06 7.81 34.37
C ASP A 168 22.61 6.67 35.26
N LYS A 169 23.86 6.22 35.05
CA LYS A 169 24.52 5.10 35.75
C LYS A 169 23.75 3.77 35.68
N ARG A 170 22.89 3.60 34.67
CA ARG A 170 22.14 2.35 34.45
C ARG A 170 22.98 1.30 33.70
N ILE A 171 24.02 1.73 33.00
CA ILE A 171 24.98 0.87 32.29
C ILE A 171 26.38 1.09 32.89
N PRO A 172 27.14 0.01 33.19
CA PRO A 172 28.46 0.11 33.81
C PRO A 172 29.58 0.59 32.87
N GLU A 173 29.46 0.40 31.55
CA GLU A 173 30.45 0.82 30.56
C GLU A 173 29.86 1.69 29.44
N ALA A 174 30.65 2.66 28.98
CA ALA A 174 30.28 3.52 27.86
C ALA A 174 30.39 2.74 26.54
N ILE A 175 29.26 2.46 25.91
CA ILE A 175 29.22 1.81 24.59
C ILE A 175 29.82 2.76 23.55
N LYS A 176 30.91 2.34 22.90
CA LYS A 176 31.55 3.15 21.86
C LYS A 176 30.72 3.09 20.59
N SER A 177 30.78 4.15 19.78
CA SER A 177 30.11 4.17 18.47
C SER A 177 30.58 3.02 17.56
N ASN A 178 31.84 2.59 17.69
CA ASN A 178 32.37 1.43 16.97
C ASN A 178 31.68 0.12 17.33
N ASP A 179 31.29 -0.09 18.59
CA ASP A 179 30.63 -1.35 19.01
C ASP A 179 29.22 -1.44 18.42
N ILE A 180 28.54 -0.30 18.33
CA ILE A 180 27.22 -0.18 17.67
C ILE A 180 27.36 -0.42 16.16
N TYR A 181 28.41 0.12 15.53
CA TYR A 181 28.67 -0.12 14.11
C TYR A 181 29.04 -1.57 13.82
N LEU A 182 29.92 -2.18 14.62
CA LEU A 182 30.27 -3.59 14.53
C LEU A 182 29.05 -4.49 14.74
N GLY A 183 28.13 -4.13 15.64
CA GLY A 183 26.86 -4.83 15.83
C GLY A 183 25.89 -4.71 14.64
N SER A 184 25.99 -3.64 13.84
CA SER A 184 25.14 -3.44 12.65
C SER A 184 25.62 -4.21 11.42
N ILE A 185 26.92 -4.53 11.33
CA ILE A 185 27.53 -5.20 10.17
C ILE A 185 26.86 -6.56 9.84
N PRO A 186 26.65 -7.49 10.80
CA PRO A 186 25.98 -8.76 10.51
C PRO A 186 24.59 -8.58 9.90
N TRP A 187 23.86 -7.56 10.35
CA TRP A 187 22.54 -7.26 9.81
C TRP A 187 22.61 -6.72 8.38
N VAL A 188 23.55 -5.82 8.10
CA VAL A 188 23.78 -5.31 6.75
C VAL A 188 24.16 -6.44 5.79
N ILE A 189 25.01 -7.38 6.24
CA ILE A 189 25.40 -8.56 5.44
C ILE A 189 24.17 -9.43 5.13
N MET A 190 23.32 -9.70 6.13
CA MET A 190 22.08 -10.45 5.93
C MET A 190 21.15 -9.75 4.95
N GLN A 191 21.08 -8.43 5.00
CA GLN A 191 20.24 -7.62 4.11
C GLN A 191 20.77 -7.61 2.67
N ILE A 192 22.09 -7.51 2.47
CA ILE A 192 22.73 -7.64 1.15
C ILE A 192 22.49 -9.05 0.59
N LEU A 193 22.57 -10.09 1.42
CA LEU A 193 22.21 -11.46 1.03
C LEU A 193 20.75 -11.54 0.58
N LEU A 194 19.83 -10.90 1.30
CA LEU A 194 18.43 -10.84 0.93
C LEU A 194 18.23 -10.14 -0.42
N VAL A 195 18.88 -9.00 -0.66
CA VAL A 195 18.85 -8.29 -1.95
C VAL A 195 19.37 -9.19 -3.07
N PHE A 196 20.48 -9.89 -2.85
CA PHE A 196 21.03 -10.85 -3.81
C PHE A 196 20.05 -11.97 -4.13
N ILE A 197 19.46 -12.59 -3.11
CA ILE A 197 18.46 -13.65 -3.29
C ILE A 197 17.26 -13.12 -4.09
N VAL A 198 16.76 -11.93 -3.78
CA VAL A 198 15.61 -11.33 -4.47
C VAL A 198 15.93 -10.96 -5.93
N ILE A 199 17.18 -10.58 -6.25
CA ILE A 199 17.61 -10.31 -7.63
C ILE A 199 17.69 -11.60 -8.46
N PHE A 200 18.24 -12.67 -7.91
CA PHE A 200 18.45 -13.94 -8.64
C PHE A 200 17.25 -14.89 -8.61
N PHE A 201 16.39 -14.78 -7.59
CA PHE A 201 15.16 -15.56 -7.43
C PHE A 201 13.94 -14.63 -7.35
N PRO A 202 13.46 -14.06 -8.48
CA PRO A 202 12.25 -13.25 -8.52
C PRO A 202 11.00 -14.02 -8.06
N GLN A 203 11.03 -15.35 -8.16
CA GLN A 203 9.98 -16.24 -7.68
C GLN A 203 9.80 -16.19 -6.15
N SER A 204 10.82 -15.83 -5.36
CA SER A 204 10.66 -15.72 -3.91
C SER A 204 9.68 -14.61 -3.50
N VAL A 205 9.51 -13.59 -4.34
CA VAL A 205 8.55 -12.49 -4.12
C VAL A 205 7.25 -12.73 -4.89
N THR A 206 7.32 -13.28 -6.10
CA THR A 206 6.15 -13.49 -6.96
C THR A 206 5.42 -14.82 -6.74
N ALA A 207 5.97 -15.77 -5.97
CA ALA A 207 5.33 -17.07 -5.72
C ALA A 207 4.00 -16.98 -4.94
N PHE A 208 3.81 -15.91 -4.17
CA PHE A 208 2.57 -15.66 -3.41
C PHE A 208 1.70 -14.56 -4.04
N LEU A 209 2.08 -14.02 -5.20
CA LEU A 209 1.25 -13.09 -5.95
C LEU A 209 0.40 -13.86 -6.95
N ASP A 210 -0.91 -13.77 -6.78
CA ASP A 210 -1.84 -14.08 -7.86
C ASP A 210 -1.46 -13.19 -9.04
N LYS A 211 -1.07 -13.81 -10.16
CA LYS A 211 -0.87 -13.10 -11.43
C LYS A 211 -2.13 -12.28 -11.68
N GLU A 212 -1.99 -10.99 -11.93
CA GLU A 212 -3.06 -10.22 -12.55
C GLU A 212 -3.41 -10.95 -13.86
N GLU A 213 -4.53 -11.67 -13.86
CA GLU A 213 -5.21 -11.97 -15.11
C GLU A 213 -5.52 -10.62 -15.72
N ALA A 214 -4.79 -10.27 -16.77
CA ALA A 214 -5.23 -9.23 -17.69
C ALA A 214 -6.61 -9.68 -18.19
N VAL A 215 -7.66 -9.19 -17.54
CA VAL A 215 -9.03 -9.33 -18.03
C VAL A 215 -9.07 -8.51 -19.31
N ASP A 216 -8.84 -9.20 -20.42
CA ASP A 216 -8.93 -8.68 -21.77
C ASP A 216 -10.40 -8.28 -21.99
N LEU A 217 -10.71 -7.01 -21.77
CA LEU A 217 -12.07 -6.45 -21.93
C LEU A 217 -12.60 -6.65 -23.36
N ASP A 218 -11.73 -6.95 -24.32
CA ASP A 218 -12.06 -7.23 -25.72
C ASP A 218 -12.64 -8.64 -25.94
N LYS A 219 -12.60 -9.54 -24.94
CA LYS A 219 -13.21 -10.90 -25.00
C LYS A 219 -14.50 -11.05 -24.19
N VAL A 220 -15.01 -9.97 -23.59
CA VAL A 220 -16.31 -10.00 -22.94
C VAL A 220 -17.39 -9.98 -24.02
N VAL A 221 -17.78 -11.16 -24.49
CA VAL A 221 -19.02 -11.33 -25.27
C VAL A 221 -20.17 -11.11 -24.30
N ILE A 222 -20.66 -9.88 -24.22
CA ILE A 222 -21.98 -9.61 -23.66
C ILE A 222 -22.97 -10.19 -24.67
N GLU A 223 -23.36 -11.45 -24.48
CA GLU A 223 -24.54 -11.99 -25.15
C GLU A 223 -25.74 -11.20 -24.63
N MET A 224 -26.04 -10.09 -25.30
CA MET A 224 -27.36 -9.49 -25.22
C MET A 224 -28.33 -10.57 -25.72
N PRO A 225 -29.34 -10.96 -24.93
CA PRO A 225 -30.40 -11.83 -25.42
C PRO A 225 -30.92 -11.23 -26.72
N LYS A 226 -30.92 -12.01 -27.81
CA LYS A 226 -31.42 -11.54 -29.10
C LYS A 226 -32.86 -11.04 -28.90
N ASP A 227 -33.15 -9.86 -29.45
CA ASP A 227 -34.41 -9.11 -29.31
C ASP A 227 -35.69 -9.96 -29.55
N GLU A 228 -35.62 -11.08 -30.27
CA GLU A 228 -36.77 -11.97 -30.50
C GLU A 228 -37.34 -12.63 -29.24
N ASP A 229 -36.49 -12.94 -28.24
CA ASP A 229 -36.95 -13.57 -27.00
C ASP A 229 -37.47 -12.54 -26.00
N ALA A 230 -36.95 -11.31 -26.04
CA ALA A 230 -37.45 -10.18 -25.25
C ALA A 230 -38.82 -9.69 -25.76
N GLU A 231 -39.02 -9.66 -27.07
CA GLU A 231 -40.31 -9.30 -27.67
C GLU A 231 -41.38 -10.36 -27.38
N LYS A 232 -41.05 -11.66 -27.49
CA LYS A 232 -41.96 -12.74 -27.11
C LYS A 232 -42.29 -12.73 -25.62
N ALA A 233 -41.31 -12.51 -24.75
CA ALA A 233 -41.54 -12.41 -23.31
C ALA A 233 -42.41 -11.19 -22.94
N ALA A 234 -42.24 -10.06 -23.63
CA ALA A 234 -43.06 -8.87 -23.43
C ALA A 234 -44.51 -9.06 -23.93
N VAL A 235 -44.70 -9.72 -25.09
CA VAL A 235 -46.03 -10.04 -25.63
C VAL A 235 -46.75 -11.04 -24.72
N GLN A 236 -46.03 -12.04 -24.20
CA GLN A 236 -46.60 -13.07 -23.32
C GLN A 236 -46.96 -12.50 -21.94
N ALA A 237 -46.13 -11.59 -21.39
CA ALA A 237 -46.45 -10.86 -20.17
C ALA A 237 -47.63 -9.88 -20.34
N ALA A 238 -47.76 -9.25 -21.51
CA ALA A 238 -48.91 -8.39 -21.83
C ALA A 238 -50.22 -9.19 -21.98
N GLU A 239 -50.16 -10.39 -22.59
CA GLU A 239 -51.32 -11.29 -22.68
C GLU A 239 -51.77 -11.80 -21.29
N ASP A 240 -50.85 -12.11 -20.38
CA ASP A 240 -51.20 -12.54 -19.03
C ASP A 240 -51.80 -11.42 -18.17
N LEU A 241 -51.33 -10.18 -18.34
CA LEU A 241 -51.91 -9.01 -17.67
C LEU A 241 -53.30 -8.63 -18.21
N LEU A 242 -53.60 -8.92 -19.48
CA LEU A 242 -54.91 -8.70 -20.08
C LEU A 242 -55.94 -9.80 -19.75
N LYS A 243 -55.50 -10.99 -19.32
CA LYS A 243 -56.39 -12.07 -18.84
C LYS A 243 -56.82 -11.89 -17.38
N THR A 244 -56.06 -11.11 -16.59
CA THR A 244 -56.32 -10.91 -15.16
C THR A 244 -57.67 -10.24 -14.83
N PRO A 245 -58.20 -9.27 -15.62
CA PRO A 245 -59.49 -8.66 -15.31
C PRO A 245 -60.70 -9.59 -15.54
N GLN A 246 -60.63 -10.49 -16.52
CA GLN A 246 -61.76 -11.38 -16.87
C GLN A 246 -61.84 -12.61 -15.95
N GLN A 247 -60.70 -13.15 -15.51
CA GLN A 247 -60.69 -14.27 -14.55
C GLN A 247 -61.06 -13.83 -13.12
N THR A 248 -60.74 -12.60 -12.73
CA THR A 248 -61.11 -12.06 -11.40
C THR A 248 -62.61 -11.79 -11.28
N GLN A 249 -63.29 -11.42 -12.38
CA GLN A 249 -64.75 -11.23 -12.39
C GLN A 249 -65.53 -12.56 -12.39
N GLN A 250 -65.07 -13.59 -13.11
CA GLN A 250 -65.69 -14.93 -13.06
C GLN A 250 -65.52 -15.61 -11.70
N SER A 251 -64.35 -15.48 -11.06
CA SER A 251 -64.13 -16.08 -9.74
C SER A 251 -64.93 -15.39 -8.63
N ALA A 252 -65.16 -14.08 -8.73
CA ALA A 252 -65.99 -13.33 -7.79
C ALA A 252 -67.50 -13.62 -7.96
N GLU A 253 -67.98 -13.77 -9.19
CA GLU A 253 -69.38 -14.16 -9.45
C GLU A 253 -69.69 -15.60 -9.01
N ASP A 254 -68.72 -16.52 -9.13
CA ASP A 254 -68.87 -17.92 -8.68
C ASP A 254 -68.75 -18.07 -7.15
N GLU A 255 -67.94 -17.26 -6.47
CA GLU A 255 -67.93 -17.20 -5.00
C GLU A 255 -69.22 -16.59 -4.45
N GLN A 256 -69.75 -15.54 -5.08
CA GLN A 256 -70.99 -14.91 -4.64
C GLN A 256 -72.20 -15.83 -4.84
N LYS A 257 -72.25 -16.62 -5.92
CA LYS A 257 -73.25 -17.69 -6.11
C LYS A 257 -73.13 -18.81 -5.08
N LYS A 258 -71.92 -19.23 -4.72
CA LYS A 258 -71.71 -20.25 -3.66
C LYS A 258 -72.16 -19.78 -2.29
N ILE A 259 -71.97 -18.50 -1.96
CA ILE A 259 -72.42 -17.92 -0.70
C ILE A 259 -73.96 -17.84 -0.66
N ASP A 260 -74.59 -17.40 -1.75
CA ASP A 260 -76.06 -17.34 -1.84
C ASP A 260 -76.74 -18.73 -1.74
N ASP A 261 -76.12 -19.78 -2.29
CA ASP A 261 -76.60 -21.17 -2.16
C ASP A 261 -76.42 -21.74 -0.74
N LEU A 262 -75.43 -21.25 0.03
CA LEU A 262 -75.22 -21.65 1.43
C LEU A 262 -76.22 -21.02 2.40
N PHE A 263 -76.81 -19.86 2.06
CA PHE A 263 -77.83 -19.19 2.87
C PHE A 263 -79.28 -19.59 2.53
N LYS A 264 -79.50 -20.37 1.47
CA LYS A 264 -80.84 -20.84 1.03
C LYS A 264 -81.14 -22.31 1.38
N LYS A 265 -80.49 -22.87 2.40
CA LYS A 265 -80.79 -24.21 2.92
C LYS A 265 -81.04 -24.20 4.42
#